data_AF-A0AAQ4DF96-F1
#
_entry.id   AF-A0AAQ4DF96-F1
#
_cell.length_a   1.000
_cell.length_b   1.000
_cell.length_c   1.000
_cell.angle_alpha   90.00
_cell.angle_beta   90.00
_cell.angle_gamma   90.00
#
_symmetry.space_group_name_H-M   'P 1'
#
loop_
_entity.id
_entity.type
_entity.pdbx_description
1 polymer ?
#
loop_
_entity_poly.entity_id
_entity_poly.type
_entity_poly.pdbx_seq_one_letter_code
_entity_poly.pdbx_strand_id
1 'polypeptide(L)'
;MKLWEQERVVLSSEAHCSGAMELEGLKRALYCLADSNVQFLELVNYRHTQVRSYMRKEQPDVTNLVDAWHAGKGFCYMRRHGRL
;
A
#
# COMPACT_ATOMS: atom_id res chain seq x y z
N MET A 1 -19.11 21.52 -9.30
CA MET A 1 -18.74 20.35 -8.45
C MET A 1 -17.24 20.11 -8.63
N LYS A 2 -16.41 20.53 -7.66
CA LYS A 2 -14.94 20.38 -7.72
C LYS A 2 -14.58 19.00 -7.15
N LEU A 3 -14.10 18.09 -8.00
CA LEU A 3 -13.71 16.70 -7.64
C LEU A 3 -12.18 16.54 -7.53
N TRP A 4 -11.46 17.53 -6.98
CA TRP A 4 -9.98 17.51 -6.94
C TRP A 4 -9.40 18.06 -5.63
N GLU A 5 -10.12 17.92 -4.52
CA GLU A 5 -9.56 18.34 -3.22
C GLU A 5 -8.89 17.14 -2.54
N GLN A 6 -7.59 17.34 -2.23
CA GLN A 6 -6.75 16.63 -1.26
C GLN A 6 -5.93 15.43 -1.73
N GLU A 7 -4.91 15.72 -2.56
CA GLU A 7 -3.62 15.03 -2.39
C GLU A 7 -2.93 15.61 -1.14
N ARG A 8 -3.29 15.10 0.04
CA ARG A 8 -2.56 15.42 1.28
C ARG A 8 -1.26 14.62 1.29
N VAL A 9 -0.13 15.28 1.07
CA VAL A 9 1.19 14.69 1.33
C VAL A 9 1.28 14.43 2.84
N VAL A 10 1.20 13.16 3.23
CA VAL A 10 1.36 12.75 4.62
C VAL A 10 2.85 12.74 4.94
N LEU A 11 3.34 13.85 5.48
CA LEU A 11 4.63 13.89 6.15
C LEU A 11 4.46 13.27 7.54
N SER A 12 5.05 12.10 7.76
CA SER A 12 5.13 11.51 9.09
C SER A 12 6.55 11.68 9.62
N SER A 13 6.73 12.58 10.59
CA SER A 13 7.99 12.70 11.35
C SER A 13 8.26 11.47 12.24
N GLU A 14 7.25 10.63 12.44
CA GLU A 14 7.27 9.43 13.29
C GLU A 14 7.70 8.19 12.50
N ALA A 15 7.57 8.20 11.17
CA ALA A 15 7.95 7.08 10.33
C ALA A 15 9.44 7.14 9.96
N HIS A 16 10.21 6.22 10.54
CA HIS A 16 11.67 6.20 10.39
C HIS A 16 12.18 5.79 9.00
N CYS A 17 11.32 5.26 8.12
CA CYS A 17 11.68 4.88 6.75
C CYS A 17 10.46 4.85 5.83
N SER A 18 10.69 4.76 4.52
CA SER A 18 9.62 4.72 3.50
C SER A 18 8.60 3.60 3.74
N GLY A 19 9.06 2.40 4.15
CA GLY A 19 8.15 1.29 4.48
C GLY A 19 7.23 1.60 5.66
N ALA A 20 7.75 2.28 6.68
CA ALA A 20 6.96 2.72 7.83
C ALA A 20 5.96 3.82 7.45
N MET A 21 6.36 4.75 6.56
CA MET A 21 5.48 5.80 6.04
C MET A 21 4.30 5.20 5.28
N GLU A 22 4.57 4.22 4.41
CA GLU A 22 3.52 3.55 3.65
C GLU A 22 2.55 2.77 4.55
N LEU A 23 3.08 2.06 5.55
CA LEU A 23 2.23 1.34 6.50
C LEU A 23 1.33 2.30 7.30
N GLU A 24 1.87 3.43 7.73
CA GLU A 24 1.11 4.45 8.46
C GLU A 24 0.04 5.10 7.58
N GLY A 25 0.37 5.42 6.32
CA GLY A 25 -0.60 5.90 5.34
C GLY A 25 -1.73 4.91 5.10
N LEU A 26 -1.40 3.61 4.98
CA LEU A 26 -2.39 2.55 4.83
C LEU A 26 -3.32 2.47 6.05
N LYS A 27 -2.78 2.45 7.28
CA LYS A 27 -3.59 2.38 8.50
C LYS A 27 -4.62 3.51 8.57
N ARG A 28 -4.20 4.73 8.24
CA ARG A 28 -5.08 5.90 8.20
C ARG A 28 -6.16 5.76 7.13
N ALA A 29 -5.79 5.30 5.94
CA ALA A 29 -6.76 5.05 4.87
C ALA A 29 -7.80 3.99 5.28
N LEU A 30 -7.36 2.89 5.89
CA LEU A 30 -8.24 1.84 6.41
C LEU A 30 -9.19 2.37 7.49
N TYR A 31 -8.68 3.19 8.41
CA TYR A 31 -9.50 3.83 9.42
C TYR A 31 -10.58 4.73 8.78
N CYS A 32 -10.22 5.56 7.80
CA CYS A 32 -11.19 6.40 7.09
C CYS A 32 -12.26 5.59 6.34
N LEU A 33 -11.88 4.47 5.72
CA LEU A 33 -12.82 3.56 5.04
C LEU A 33 -13.77 2.92 6.04
N ALA A 34 -13.25 2.45 7.18
CA ALA A 34 -14.04 1.85 8.24
C ALA A 34 -15.02 2.87 8.87
N ASP A 35 -14.56 4.09 9.15
CA ASP A 35 -15.39 5.19 9.67
C ASP A 35 -16.51 5.57 8.68
N SER A 36 -16.26 5.41 7.38
CA SER A 36 -17.24 5.61 6.31
C SER A 36 -18.14 4.38 6.04
N ASN A 37 -18.04 3.31 6.84
CA ASN A 37 -18.72 2.02 6.63
C ASN A 37 -18.46 1.38 5.25
N VAL A 38 -17.30 1.65 4.65
CA VAL A 38 -16.89 1.05 3.38
C VAL A 38 -16.16 -0.26 3.65
N GLN A 39 -16.70 -1.35 3.11
CA GLN A 39 -16.04 -2.64 3.08
C GLN A 39 -15.36 -2.87 1.74
N PHE A 40 -14.24 -3.58 1.77
CA PHE A 40 -13.47 -3.95 0.59
C PHE A 40 -12.98 -5.39 0.75
N LEU A 41 -12.93 -6.12 -0.37
CA LEU A 41 -12.53 -7.53 -0.40
C LEU A 41 -11.07 -7.70 -0.79
N GLU A 42 -10.53 -6.75 -1.55
CA GLU A 42 -9.21 -6.83 -2.15
C GLU A 42 -8.44 -5.52 -1.95
N LEU A 43 -7.16 -5.64 -1.61
CA LEU A 43 -6.23 -4.53 -1.55
C LEU A 43 -5.07 -4.81 -2.49
N VAL A 44 -4.86 -3.94 -3.48
CA VAL A 44 -3.66 -3.95 -4.34
C VAL A 44 -2.64 -2.97 -3.76
N ASN A 45 -1.44 -3.42 -3.44
CA ASN A 45 -0.35 -2.56 -2.96
C ASN A 45 1.01 -2.91 -3.57
N TYR A 46 2.02 -2.09 -3.27
CA TYR A 46 3.39 -2.40 -3.59
C TYR A 46 3.92 -3.54 -2.72
N ARG A 47 4.98 -4.23 -3.17
CA ARG A 47 5.66 -5.36 -2.51
C ARG A 47 6.31 -5.06 -1.14
N HIS A 48 5.81 -4.13 -0.35
CA HIS A 48 6.33 -3.82 0.98
C HIS A 48 5.92 -4.91 1.99
N THR A 49 6.94 -5.56 2.55
CA THR A 49 6.76 -6.69 3.47
C THR A 49 6.01 -6.33 4.75
N GLN A 50 6.18 -5.10 5.24
CA GLN A 50 5.51 -4.58 6.44
C GLN A 50 3.99 -4.47 6.25
N VAL A 51 3.54 -3.88 5.13
CA VAL A 51 2.12 -3.80 4.76
C VAL A 51 1.52 -5.19 4.64
N ARG A 52 2.21 -6.11 3.95
CA ARG A 52 1.73 -7.48 3.78
C ARG A 52 1.63 -8.23 5.11
N SER A 53 2.56 -8.01 6.03
CA SER A 53 2.51 -8.57 7.38
C SER A 53 1.33 -8.03 8.18
N TYR A 54 1.15 -6.70 8.15
CA TYR A 54 0.06 -6.01 8.85
C TYR A 54 -1.31 -6.49 8.37
N MET A 55 -1.56 -6.49 7.05
CA MET A 55 -2.84 -6.92 6.49
C MET A 55 -3.18 -8.37 6.84
N ARG A 56 -2.20 -9.29 6.80
CA ARG A 56 -2.44 -10.68 7.22
C ARG A 56 -2.84 -10.82 8.68
N LYS A 57 -2.35 -9.93 9.54
CA LYS A 57 -2.62 -9.97 10.98
C LYS A 57 -3.96 -9.30 11.33
N GLU A 58 -4.22 -8.13 10.77
CA GLU A 58 -5.33 -7.27 11.19
C GLU A 58 -6.56 -7.36 10.27
N GLN A 59 -6.39 -7.82 9.03
CA GLN A 59 -7.44 -7.90 8.01
C GLN A 59 -7.30 -9.22 7.21
N PRO A 60 -7.36 -10.39 7.86
CA PRO A 60 -7.07 -11.68 7.22
C PRO A 60 -8.06 -12.05 6.12
N ASP A 61 -9.27 -11.50 6.16
CA ASP A 61 -10.33 -11.76 5.17
C ASP A 61 -10.15 -10.93 3.89
N VAL A 62 -9.28 -9.93 3.90
CA VAL A 62 -8.96 -9.12 2.73
C VAL A 62 -7.87 -9.82 1.91
N THR A 63 -8.15 -10.06 0.64
CA THR A 63 -7.14 -10.57 -0.30
C THR A 63 -6.11 -9.49 -0.61
N ASN A 64 -4.86 -9.76 -0.27
CA ASN A 64 -3.76 -8.82 -0.48
C ASN A 64 -2.98 -9.14 -1.77
N LEU A 65 -3.13 -8.26 -2.75
CA LEU A 65 -2.59 -8.39 -4.10
C LEU A 65 -1.39 -7.45 -4.31
N VAL A 66 -0.50 -7.87 -5.20
CA VAL A 66 0.66 -7.06 -5.62
C VAL A 66 0.34 -6.31 -6.90
N ASP A 67 0.70 -5.03 -6.94
CA ASP A 67 0.62 -4.22 -8.14
C ASP A 67 1.47 -4.83 -9.28
N ALA A 68 0.78 -5.23 -10.36
CA ALA A 68 1.37 -5.92 -11.49
C ALA A 68 2.38 -5.05 -12.27
N TRP A 69 2.18 -3.74 -12.30
CA TRP A 69 3.10 -2.82 -12.98
C TRP A 69 4.45 -2.77 -12.26
N HIS A 70 4.44 -2.64 -10.94
CA HIS A 70 5.65 -2.70 -10.13
C HIS A 70 6.29 -4.10 -10.15
N ALA A 71 5.47 -5.16 -10.24
CA ALA A 71 5.96 -6.52 -10.49
C ALA A 71 6.76 -6.59 -11.80
N GLY A 72 6.15 -6.17 -12.91
CA GLY A 72 6.71 -6.18 -14.25
C GLY A 72 7.94 -5.28 -14.38
N LYS A 73 7.90 -4.07 -13.83
CA LYS A 73 9.07 -3.15 -13.81
C LYS A 73 10.28 -3.79 -13.13
N GLY A 74 10.08 -4.42 -11.99
CA GLY A 74 11.14 -5.14 -11.28
C GLY A 74 11.69 -6.32 -12.08
N PHE A 75 10.82 -7.09 -12.74
CA PHE A 75 11.25 -8.19 -13.63
C PHE A 75 12.10 -7.67 -14.80
N CYS A 76 11.63 -6.63 -15.48
CA CYS A 76 12.38 -5.99 -16.58
C CYS A 76 13.74 -5.46 -16.12
N TYR A 77 13.81 -4.86 -14.93
CA TYR A 77 15.06 -4.37 -14.36
C TYR A 77 16.05 -5.51 -14.09
N MET A 78 15.60 -6.58 -13.41
CA MET A 78 16.46 -7.72 -13.11
C MET A 78 16.97 -8.42 -14.38
N ARG A 79 16.09 -8.61 -15.38
CA ARG A 79 16.47 -9.18 -16.68
C ARG A 79 17.53 -8.33 -17.41
N ARG A 80 17.39 -7.00 -17.40
CA ARG A 80 18.37 -6.08 -18.03
C ARG A 80 19.75 -6.13 -17.38
N HIS A 81 19.87 -6.62 -16.16
CA HIS A 81 21.11 -6.62 -15.39
C HIS A 81 21.62 -8.03 -15.09
N GLY A 82 21.12 -9.06 -15.79
CA GLY A 82 21.56 -10.44 -15.63
C GLY A 82 21.34 -11.00 -14.22
N ARG A 83 20.32 -10.51 -13.51
CA ARG A 83 19.97 -10.95 -12.14
C ARG A 83 18.82 -11.97 -12.12
N LEU A 84 18.42 -12.45 -13.30
CA LEU A 84 17.42 -13.47 -13.57
C LEU A 84 17.95 -14.39 -14.67
#